data_AF-A0A816TI65-F1
#
_entry.id   AF-A0A816TI65-F1
#
_cell.length_a   1.000
_cell.length_b   1.000
_cell.length_c   1.000
_cell.angle_alpha   90.00
_cell.angle_beta   90.00
_cell.angle_gamma   90.00
#
_symmetry.space_group_name_H-M   'P 1'
#
loop_
_entity.id
_entity.type
_entity.pdbx_description
1 polymer ?
#
loop_
_entity_poly.entity_id
_entity_poly.type
_entity_poly.pdbx_seq_one_letter_code
_entity_poly.pdbx_strand_id
1 'polypeptide(L)'
;MAAPSPIPAGISKEQAFSMAQTEMEYRVELFNKLAQTCFVKCVDKRYKEAELNMGENSCIDRCVSKYWQVNGMVGQLLSAGKPPQ
;
A
#
# COMPACT_ATOMS: atom_id res chain seq x y z
N MET A 1 11.59 11.61 -22.87
CA MET A 1 10.83 10.91 -23.91
C MET A 1 9.95 9.89 -23.22
N ALA A 2 8.67 10.18 -22.99
CA ALA A 2 7.74 9.20 -22.42
C ALA A 2 7.42 8.16 -23.50
N ALA A 3 7.72 6.88 -23.25
CA ALA A 3 7.34 5.79 -24.13
C ALA A 3 5.81 5.70 -24.23
N PRO A 4 5.24 5.36 -25.40
CA PRO A 4 3.81 5.12 -25.51
C PRO A 4 3.46 3.86 -24.71
N SER A 5 2.62 4.01 -23.68
CA SER A 5 2.12 2.88 -22.89
C SER A 5 1.48 1.84 -23.82
N PRO A 6 1.88 0.56 -23.80
CA PRO A 6 1.22 -0.46 -24.58
C PRO A 6 -0.09 -0.78 -23.87
N ILE A 7 -1.19 -0.19 -24.34
CA ILE A 7 -2.53 -0.57 -23.90
C ILE A 7 -2.69 -2.06 -24.27
N PRO A 8 -3.01 -2.95 -23.32
CA PRO A 8 -3.22 -4.36 -23.61
C PRO A 8 -4.29 -4.53 -24.70
N ALA A 9 -4.02 -5.39 -25.69
CA ALA A 9 -4.94 -5.63 -26.79
C ALA A 9 -6.30 -6.13 -26.25
N GLY A 10 -7.38 -5.42 -26.57
CA GLY A 10 -8.74 -5.74 -26.11
C GLY A 10 -9.30 -4.80 -25.02
N ILE A 11 -8.52 -3.84 -24.52
CA ILE A 11 -8.96 -2.85 -23.53
C ILE A 11 -9.13 -1.49 -24.21
N SER A 12 -10.29 -0.84 -24.05
CA SER A 12 -10.51 0.51 -24.58
C SER A 12 -9.60 1.52 -23.88
N LYS A 13 -9.30 2.65 -24.54
CA LYS A 13 -8.48 3.71 -23.93
C LYS A 13 -9.09 4.17 -22.60
N GLU A 14 -10.40 4.33 -22.55
CA GLU A 14 -11.17 4.73 -21.37
C GLU A 14 -11.05 3.71 -20.24
N GLN A 15 -11.14 2.41 -20.57
CA GLN A 15 -10.96 1.33 -19.60
C GLN A 15 -9.52 1.29 -19.05
N ALA A 16 -8.51 1.48 -19.91
CA ALA A 16 -7.12 1.51 -19.49
C ALA A 16 -6.82 2.67 -18.52
N PHE A 17 -7.38 3.86 -18.80
CA PHE A 17 -7.27 5.00 -17.89
C PHE A 17 -8.03 4.77 -16.58
N SER A 18 -9.22 4.18 -16.63
CA SER A 18 -10.00 3.86 -15.42
C SER A 18 -9.28 2.85 -14.52
N MET A 19 -8.66 1.83 -15.09
CA MET A 19 -7.86 0.86 -14.35
C MET A 19 -6.62 1.51 -13.72
N ALA A 20 -5.90 2.34 -14.48
CA ALA A 20 -4.74 3.07 -13.98
C ALA A 20 -5.10 4.04 -12.83
N GLN A 21 -6.26 4.71 -12.93
CA GLN A 21 -6.76 5.57 -11.87
C GLN A 21 -7.06 4.76 -10.61
N THR A 22 -7.77 3.65 -10.74
CA THR A 22 -8.11 2.77 -9.61
C THR A 22 -6.86 2.24 -8.92
N GLU A 23 -5.84 1.85 -9.68
CA GLU A 23 -4.57 1.42 -9.13
C GLU A 23 -3.87 2.54 -8.34
N MET A 24 -3.90 3.77 -8.84
CA MET A 24 -3.30 4.91 -8.14
C MET A 24 -4.05 5.24 -6.85
N GLU A 25 -5.38 5.25 -6.87
CA GLU A 25 -6.22 5.47 -5.68
C GLU A 25 -5.95 4.40 -4.61
N TYR A 26 -5.88 3.14 -5.02
CA TYR A 26 -5.53 2.04 -4.12
C TYR A 26 -4.14 2.22 -3.48
N ARG A 27 -3.12 2.63 -4.26
CA ARG A 27 -1.77 2.86 -3.73
C ARG A 27 -1.75 3.98 -2.68
N VAL A 28 -2.52 5.05 -2.90
CA VAL A 28 -2.65 6.16 -1.93
C VAL A 28 -3.33 5.68 -0.65
N GLU A 29 -4.45 4.96 -0.77
CA GLU A 29 -5.17 4.43 0.39
C GLU A 29 -4.28 3.48 1.21
N LEU A 30 -3.55 2.59 0.53
CA LEU A 30 -2.65 1.63 1.15
C LEU A 30 -1.53 2.34 1.92
N PHE A 31 -0.93 3.38 1.34
CA PHE A 31 0.09 4.18 2.00
C PHE A 31 -0.45 4.88 3.25
N ASN A 32 -1.63 5.49 3.17
CA ASN A 32 -2.25 6.17 4.32
C ASN A 32 -2.54 5.19 5.46
N LYS A 33 -3.08 3.99 5.14
CA LYS A 33 -3.32 2.94 6.13
C LYS A 33 -2.03 2.41 6.76
N LEU A 34 -0.99 2.20 5.95
CA LEU A 34 0.34 1.80 6.41
C LEU A 34 0.90 2.82 7.41
N ALA A 35 0.94 4.10 7.01
CA ALA A 35 1.49 5.19 7.81
C ALA A 35 0.75 5.32 9.15
N GLN A 36 -0.59 5.35 9.12
CA GLN A 36 -1.41 5.44 10.33
C GLN A 36 -1.21 4.22 11.24
N THR A 37 -1.18 3.02 10.68
CA THR A 37 -1.01 1.78 11.44
C THR A 37 0.33 1.74 12.16
N CYS A 38 1.42 2.09 11.47
CA CYS A 38 2.74 2.08 12.05
C CYS A 38 2.95 3.22 13.04
N PHE A 39 2.40 4.40 12.79
CA PHE A 39 2.41 5.50 13.75
C PHE A 39 1.73 5.09 15.07
N VAL A 40 0.52 4.54 15.01
CA VAL A 40 -0.22 4.10 16.20
C VAL A 40 0.48 2.96 16.95
N LYS A 41 1.19 2.07 16.25
CA LYS A 41 1.87 0.92 16.86
C LYS A 41 3.23 1.26 17.46
N CYS A 42 3.93 2.24 16.89
CA CYS A 42 5.34 2.47 17.19
C CYS A 42 5.62 3.78 17.93
N VAL A 43 4.78 4.81 17.79
CA VAL A 43 5.03 6.12 18.41
C VAL A 43 4.22 6.26 19.71
N ASP A 44 4.88 6.64 20.81
CA ASP A 44 4.22 6.82 22.11
C ASP A 44 3.37 8.11 22.11
N LYS A 45 2.11 8.00 22.55
CA LYS A 45 1.17 9.13 22.64
C LYS A 45 1.58 10.22 23.64
N ARG A 46 2.56 9.95 24.49
CA ARG A 46 3.12 10.91 25.44
C ARG A 46 4.06 11.93 24.77
N TYR A 47 4.49 11.69 23.52
CA TYR A 47 5.27 12.60 22.68
C TYR A 47 6.33 13.39 23.46
N LYS A 48 7.31 12.68 24.02
CA LYS A 48 8.35 13.29 24.86
C LYS A 48 9.24 14.25 24.09
N GLU A 49 9.46 13.96 22.80
CA GLU A 49 10.33 14.68 21.89
C GLU A 49 9.66 14.70 20.50
N ALA A 50 9.99 15.69 19.67
CA ALA A 50 9.43 15.82 18.32
C ALA A 50 10.08 14.86 17.31
N GLU A 51 11.30 14.41 17.59
CA GLU A 51 12.05 13.50 16.75
C GLU A 51 11.80 12.04 17.15
N LEU A 52 11.84 11.16 16.16
CA LEU A 52 11.72 9.72 16.40
C LEU A 52 12.98 9.20 17.05
N ASN A 53 12.81 8.57 18.22
CA ASN A 53 13.94 7.91 18.86
C ASN A 53 14.35 6.64 18.08
N MET A 54 15.55 6.13 18.37
CA MET A 54 16.08 4.93 17.68
C MET A 54 15.15 3.71 17.80
N GLY A 55 14.43 3.58 18.92
CA GLY A 55 13.45 2.52 19.15
C GLY A 55 12.21 2.65 18.27
N GLU A 56 11.69 3.87 18.12
CA GLU A 56 10.56 4.20 17.24
C GLU A 56 10.93 3.97 15.78
N ASN A 57 12.10 4.44 15.33
CA ASN A 57 12.60 4.18 13.97
C ASN A 57 12.70 2.68 13.67
N SER A 58 13.38 1.91 14.55
CA SER A 58 13.50 0.46 14.39
C SER A 58 12.13 -0.25 14.47
N CYS A 59 11.18 0.25 15.26
CA CYS A 59 9.82 -0.27 15.27
C CYS A 59 9.11 -0.02 13.95
N ILE A 60 9.20 1.19 13.39
CA ILE A 60 8.55 1.57 12.13
C ILE A 60 9.04 0.68 10.99
N ASP A 61 10.35 0.46 10.85
CA ASP A 61 10.92 -0.43 9.81
C ASP A 61 10.33 -1.84 9.89
N ARG A 62 10.29 -2.41 11.11
CA ARG A 62 9.70 -3.74 11.36
C ARG A 62 8.19 -3.74 11.12
N CYS A 63 7.49 -2.66 11.46
CA CYS A 63 6.06 -2.52 11.24
C CYS A 63 5.74 -2.54 9.75
N VAL A 64 6.46 -1.75 8.95
CA VAL A 64 6.27 -1.68 7.50
C VAL A 64 6.53 -3.04 6.86
N SER A 65 7.64 -3.71 7.23
CA SER A 65 7.94 -5.07 6.76
C SER A 65 6.81 -6.06 7.05
N LYS A 66 6.30 -6.08 8.29
CA LYS A 66 5.19 -6.95 8.69
C LYS A 66 3.88 -6.59 7.99
N TYR A 67 3.60 -5.31 7.80
CA TYR A 67 2.38 -4.85 7.13
C TYR A 67 2.33 -5.35 5.69
N TRP A 68 3.43 -5.22 4.94
CA TRP A 68 3.51 -5.74 3.57
C TRP A 68 3.38 -7.26 3.51
N GLN A 69 4.01 -7.98 4.44
CA GLN A 69 3.88 -9.43 4.53
C GLN A 69 2.41 -9.84 4.74
N VAL A 70 1.72 -9.22 5.70
CA VAL A 70 0.31 -9.49 5.99
C VAL A 70 -0.59 -9.09 4.82
N ASN A 71 -0.37 -7.92 4.22
CA ASN A 71 -1.12 -7.47 3.06
C ASN A 71 -1.00 -8.46 1.88
N GLY A 72 0.20 -8.99 1.64
CA GLY A 72 0.44 -10.03 0.64
C GLY A 72 -0.29 -11.34 0.94
N MET A 73 -0.22 -11.82 2.20
CA MET A 73 -0.94 -13.03 2.62
C MET A 73 -2.46 -12.89 2.47
N VAL A 74 -3.02 -11.75 2.90
CA VAL A 74 -4.45 -11.46 2.74
C VAL A 74 -4.83 -11.40 1.26
N GLY A 75 -4.00 -10.76 0.42
CA GLY A 75 -4.20 -10.74 -1.03
C GLY A 75 -4.25 -12.14 -1.65
N GLN A 76 -3.36 -13.04 -1.22
CA GLN A 76 -3.36 -14.44 -1.65
C GLN A 76 -4.62 -15.19 -1.22
N LEU A 77 -5.07 -15.00 0.02
CA LEU A 77 -6.30 -15.63 0.53
C LEU A 77 -7.55 -15.16 -0.22
N LEU A 78 -7.66 -13.85 -0.48
CA LEU A 78 -8.75 -13.29 -1.26
C LEU A 78 -8.73 -13.80 -2.71
N SER A 79 -7.55 -13.94 -3.30
CA SER A 79 -7.37 -14.51 -4.64
C SER A 79 -7.72 -16.00 -4.69
N ALA A 80 -7.49 -16.75 -3.61
CA ALA A 80 -7.80 -18.17 -3.49
C ALA A 80 -9.32 -18.46 -3.34
N GLY A 81 -10.17 -17.45 -3.09
CA GLY A 81 -11.61 -17.61 -2.86
C GLY A 81 -12.54 -17.66 -4.10
N LYS A 82 -12.17 -17.06 -5.25
CA LYS A 82 -12.86 -17.01 -6.58
C LYS A 82 -14.35 -16.55 -6.64
N PRO A 83 -14.90 -16.03 -7.78
CA PRO A 83 -14.66 -16.41 -9.19
C PRO A 83 -14.28 -15.26 -10.17
N PRO A 84 -13.90 -15.61 -11.42
CA PRO A 84 -13.43 -14.67 -12.44
C PRO A 84 -14.58 -14.02 -13.20
N GLN A 85 -14.33 -12.81 -13.71
CA GLN A 85 -14.82 -12.39 -15.03
C GLN A 85 -13.66 -11.71 -15.75
#